data_AF-A0A4P6YAW0-F1
#
_entry.id   AF-A0A4P6YAW0-F1
#
_cell.length_a   1.000
_cell.length_b   1.000
_cell.length_c   1.000
_cell.angle_alpha   90.00
_cell.angle_beta   90.00
_cell.angle_gamma   90.00
#
_symmetry.space_group_name_H-M   'P 1'
#
loop_
_entity.id
_entity.type
_entity.pdbx_description
1 polymer ?
#
loop_
_entity_poly.entity_id
_entity_poly.type
_entity_poly.pdbx_seq_one_letter_code
_entity_poly.pdbx_strand_id
1 'polypeptide(L)'
;MRQNVDNNENQIHNQLNIGENQAPIYLTKQTRFAKRFEKLNQEVVSDERYEGIMESLKYYLTRLDGIDAPTKLKDGGFKEPEVIEAMKKKERFAKRLELNKFYESAQWIDSQLFAKIKMNFETFVLPLINNNSAKHEIMRELVLKVVEPVLDLINLEGENDEVLNYNADDIFGMVYYLTGQCHLNWKNYDSI
;
A
#
# COMPACT_ATOMS: atom_id res chain seq x y z
N MET A 1 -53.89 28.06 -23.97
CA MET A 1 -52.55 27.93 -23.36
C MET A 1 -51.99 26.58 -23.75
N ARG A 2 -50.95 26.54 -24.58
CA ARG A 2 -50.15 25.31 -24.82
C ARG A 2 -48.98 25.37 -23.85
N GLN A 3 -48.89 24.44 -22.91
CA GLN A 3 -47.70 24.27 -22.10
C GLN A 3 -46.66 23.53 -22.95
N ASN A 4 -45.60 24.24 -23.34
CA ASN A 4 -44.37 23.60 -23.79
C ASN A 4 -43.65 23.10 -22.54
N VAL A 5 -43.52 21.78 -22.42
CA VAL A 5 -42.70 21.14 -21.40
C VAL A 5 -41.34 20.89 -22.03
N ASP A 6 -40.35 21.74 -21.72
CA ASP A 6 -38.96 21.52 -22.11
C ASP A 6 -38.35 20.44 -21.19
N ASN A 7 -38.22 19.22 -21.73
CA ASN A 7 -37.64 18.06 -21.03
C ASN A 7 -36.09 18.05 -21.02
N ASN A 8 -35.43 19.21 -21.10
CA ASN A 8 -33.97 19.29 -21.22
C ASN A 8 -33.20 18.96 -19.93
N GLU A 9 -33.88 18.77 -18.79
CA GLU A 9 -33.22 18.50 -17.50
C GLU A 9 -33.01 17.01 -17.17
N ASN A 10 -33.56 16.08 -17.96
CA ASN A 10 -33.46 14.63 -17.71
C ASN A 10 -32.55 13.90 -18.71
N GLN A 11 -31.32 14.40 -18.89
CA GLN A 11 -30.33 13.62 -19.63
C GLN A 11 -29.91 12.40 -18.81
N ILE A 12 -30.36 11.22 -19.24
CA ILE A 12 -29.86 9.95 -18.72
C ILE A 12 -28.39 9.84 -19.14
N HIS A 13 -27.47 10.09 -18.21
CA HIS A 13 -26.03 10.06 -18.50
C HIS A 13 -25.48 8.64 -18.67
N ASN A 14 -26.09 7.64 -18.02
CA ASN A 14 -25.77 6.23 -18.15
C ASN A 14 -27.04 5.38 -17.92
N GLN A 15 -27.32 4.45 -18.82
CA GLN A 15 -28.42 3.48 -18.71
C GLN A 15 -27.86 2.06 -18.67
N LEU A 16 -28.31 1.25 -17.73
CA LEU A 16 -28.01 -0.17 -17.66
C LEU A 16 -29.28 -0.97 -17.92
N ASN A 17 -29.24 -1.82 -18.94
CA ASN A 17 -30.32 -2.73 -19.27
C ASN A 17 -29.88 -4.15 -18.91
N ILE A 18 -30.56 -4.76 -17.94
CA ILE A 18 -30.27 -6.12 -17.47
C ILE A 18 -31.50 -6.97 -17.76
N GLY A 19 -31.30 -8.09 -18.47
CA GLY A 19 -32.39 -8.98 -18.91
C GLY A 19 -33.01 -9.78 -17.76
N GLU A 20 -32.19 -10.48 -16.98
CA GLU A 20 -32.59 -11.13 -15.73
C GLU A 20 -31.55 -10.83 -14.65
N ASN A 21 -32.00 -10.28 -13.51
CA ASN A 21 -31.11 -9.95 -12.42
C ASN A 21 -30.98 -11.14 -11.45
N GLN A 22 -29.86 -11.86 -11.49
CA GLN A 22 -29.62 -13.04 -10.65
C GLN A 22 -28.86 -12.72 -9.34
N ALA A 23 -28.38 -11.48 -9.16
CA ALA A 23 -27.61 -11.04 -8.00
C ALA A 23 -27.76 -9.52 -7.75
N PRO A 24 -27.40 -8.99 -6.57
CA PRO A 24 -27.38 -7.54 -6.37
C PRO A 24 -26.43 -6.82 -7.33
N ILE A 25 -26.88 -5.73 -7.94
CA ILE A 25 -26.09 -4.89 -8.84
C ILE A 25 -25.49 -3.76 -8.02
N TYR A 26 -24.16 -3.73 -7.88
CA TYR A 26 -23.46 -2.65 -7.21
C TYR A 26 -22.81 -1.74 -8.26
N LEU A 27 -23.38 -0.55 -8.44
CA LEU A 27 -22.85 0.48 -9.33
C LEU A 27 -21.96 1.44 -8.55
N THR A 28 -20.80 0.97 -8.12
CA THR A 28 -19.78 1.83 -7.54
C THR A 28 -18.93 2.41 -8.67
N LYS A 29 -18.70 3.73 -8.66
CA LYS A 29 -17.67 4.31 -9.53
C LYS A 29 -16.33 3.74 -9.08
N GLN A 30 -15.63 3.02 -9.95
CA GLN A 30 -14.29 2.54 -9.66
C GLN A 30 -13.41 3.70 -9.18
N THR A 31 -12.72 3.49 -8.07
CA THR A 31 -11.79 4.47 -7.54
C THR A 31 -10.56 4.58 -8.44
N ARG A 32 -9.75 5.61 -8.21
CA ARG A 32 -8.44 5.74 -8.88
C ARG A 32 -7.51 4.57 -8.54
N PHE A 33 -7.67 3.92 -7.39
CA PHE A 33 -6.80 2.85 -6.96
C PHE A 33 -7.18 1.52 -7.60
N ALA A 34 -8.48 1.17 -7.58
CA ALA A 34 -8.99 0.01 -8.33
C ALA A 34 -8.61 0.03 -9.82
N LYS A 35 -8.67 1.20 -10.46
CA LYS A 35 -8.23 1.36 -11.86
C LYS A 35 -6.76 1.01 -12.10
N ARG A 36 -5.90 1.20 -11.09
CA ARG A 36 -4.47 0.85 -11.21
C ARG A 36 -4.27 -0.66 -11.12
N PHE A 37 -5.01 -1.35 -10.26
CA PHE A 37 -4.98 -2.82 -10.24
C PHE A 37 -5.52 -3.41 -11.55
N GLU A 38 -6.62 -2.88 -12.08
CA GLU A 38 -7.15 -3.32 -13.38
C GLU A 38 -6.14 -3.07 -14.52
N LYS A 39 -5.55 -1.86 -14.56
CA LYS A 39 -4.52 -1.53 -15.56
C LYS A 39 -3.28 -2.42 -15.41
N LEU A 40 -2.87 -2.77 -14.19
CA LEU A 40 -1.73 -3.67 -13.98
C LEU A 40 -1.99 -5.05 -14.60
N ASN A 41 -3.17 -5.62 -14.39
CA ASN A 41 -3.53 -6.90 -15.02
C ASN A 41 -3.42 -6.81 -16.55
N GLN A 42 -3.86 -5.69 -17.14
CA GLN A 42 -3.74 -5.45 -18.58
C GLN A 42 -2.28 -5.32 -19.02
N GLU A 43 -1.46 -4.54 -18.31
CA GLU A 43 -0.02 -4.34 -18.56
C GLU A 43 0.73 -5.68 -18.54
N VAL A 44 0.39 -6.59 -17.62
CA VAL A 44 1.02 -7.92 -17.56
C VAL A 44 0.60 -8.81 -18.73
N VAL A 45 -0.68 -8.81 -19.10
CA VAL A 45 -1.21 -9.61 -20.21
C VAL A 45 -0.63 -9.14 -21.55
N SER A 46 -0.46 -7.84 -21.74
CA SER A 46 0.09 -7.25 -22.96
C SER A 46 1.62 -7.14 -22.97
N ASP A 47 2.28 -7.46 -21.85
CA ASP A 47 3.71 -7.21 -21.61
C ASP A 47 4.10 -5.73 -21.83
N GLU A 48 3.20 -4.80 -21.51
CA GLU A 48 3.46 -3.36 -21.58
C GLU A 48 4.40 -2.94 -20.45
N ARG A 49 5.66 -2.66 -20.81
CA ARG A 49 6.70 -2.26 -19.86
C ARG A 49 6.86 -0.75 -19.82
N TYR A 50 7.00 -0.22 -18.60
CA TYR A 50 7.37 1.15 -18.32
C TYR A 50 8.89 1.28 -18.23
N GLU A 51 9.44 2.23 -18.99
CA GLU A 51 10.86 2.56 -18.94
C GLU A 51 11.14 3.56 -17.81
N GLY A 52 11.85 3.09 -16.77
CA GLY A 52 12.33 3.92 -15.68
C GLY A 52 11.57 3.74 -14.36
N ILE A 53 11.82 4.65 -13.42
CA ILE A 53 11.21 4.63 -12.09
C ILE A 53 10.56 5.98 -11.86
N MET A 54 9.26 5.96 -11.56
CA MET A 54 8.47 7.14 -11.25
C MET A 54 9.04 7.86 -10.03
N GLU A 55 9.07 9.19 -10.05
CA GLU A 55 9.63 9.98 -8.95
C GLU A 55 8.93 9.69 -7.61
N SER A 56 7.62 9.44 -7.65
CA SER A 56 6.82 9.07 -6.49
C SER A 56 7.22 7.74 -5.86
N LEU A 57 7.69 6.77 -6.65
CA LEU A 57 8.24 5.51 -6.14
C LEU A 57 9.71 5.69 -5.74
N LYS A 58 10.49 6.38 -6.57
CA LYS A 58 11.92 6.63 -6.37
C LYS A 58 12.22 7.24 -5.00
N TYR A 59 11.35 8.12 -4.51
CA TYR A 59 11.43 8.64 -3.15
C TYR A 59 11.56 7.53 -2.11
N TYR A 60 10.71 6.50 -2.16
CA TYR A 60 10.70 5.38 -1.21
C TYR A 60 11.80 4.33 -1.44
N LEU A 61 12.36 4.28 -2.64
CA LEU A 61 13.49 3.41 -2.96
C LEU A 61 14.83 4.01 -2.53
N THR A 62 14.86 5.32 -2.33
CA THR A 62 16.08 6.05 -1.99
C THR A 62 16.39 5.84 -0.52
N ARG A 63 17.51 5.17 -0.25
CA ARG A 63 18.01 5.03 1.12
C ARG A 63 18.41 6.41 1.65
N LEU A 64 17.77 6.83 2.75
CA LEU A 64 18.17 8.03 3.49
C LEU A 64 19.36 7.72 4.41
N ASP A 65 20.10 8.76 4.78
CA ASP A 65 21.19 8.65 5.74
C ASP A 65 20.68 8.11 7.08
N GLY A 66 21.37 7.11 7.63
CA GLY A 66 20.99 6.52 8.90
C GLY A 66 21.52 5.12 9.13
N ILE A 67 21.11 4.59 10.29
CA ILE A 67 21.49 3.27 10.80
C ILE A 67 20.78 2.17 10.01
N ASP A 68 21.38 0.98 9.93
CA ASP A 68 20.79 -0.17 9.25
C ASP A 68 19.55 -0.74 9.96
N ALA A 69 18.66 -1.38 9.19
CA ALA A 69 17.41 -1.93 9.72
C ALA A 69 17.58 -2.92 10.90
N PRO A 70 18.52 -3.90 10.86
CA PRO A 70 18.75 -4.79 11.99
C PRO A 70 19.01 -4.06 13.30
N THR A 71 19.87 -3.04 13.28
CA THR A 71 20.16 -2.24 14.47
C THR A 71 18.95 -1.44 14.93
N LYS A 72 18.19 -0.83 14.01
CA LYS A 72 16.92 -0.13 14.35
C LYS A 72 15.92 -1.04 15.05
N LEU A 73 15.76 -2.27 14.56
CA LEU A 73 14.84 -3.24 15.17
C LEU A 73 15.33 -3.69 16.55
N LYS A 74 16.63 -3.95 16.72
CA LYS A 74 17.22 -4.27 18.04
C LYS A 74 17.01 -3.13 19.04
N ASP A 75 17.23 -1.90 18.60
CA ASP A 75 16.95 -0.67 19.35
C ASP A 75 15.46 -0.55 19.75
N GLY A 76 14.55 -1.00 18.88
CA GLY A 76 13.11 -1.12 19.15
C GLY A 76 12.71 -2.33 20.01
N GLY A 77 13.67 -3.07 20.58
CA GLY A 77 13.43 -4.19 21.50
C GLY A 77 13.19 -5.55 20.83
N PHE A 78 13.47 -5.70 19.53
CA PHE A 78 13.37 -6.98 18.84
C PHE A 78 14.54 -7.90 19.23
N LYS A 79 14.23 -9.17 19.50
CA LYS A 79 15.23 -10.21 19.74
C LYS A 79 15.79 -10.74 18.41
N GLU A 80 16.96 -11.36 18.46
CA GLU A 80 17.65 -11.85 17.25
C GLU A 80 16.77 -12.69 16.31
N PRO A 81 15.96 -13.67 16.79
CA PRO A 81 15.08 -14.44 15.89
C PRO A 81 14.02 -13.59 15.21
N GLU A 82 13.50 -12.57 15.90
CA GLU A 82 12.50 -11.63 15.36
C GLU A 82 13.12 -10.72 14.30
N VAL A 83 14.36 -10.27 14.52
CA VAL A 83 15.12 -9.48 13.56
C VAL A 83 15.39 -10.30 12.29
N ILE A 84 15.82 -11.56 12.43
CA ILE A 84 16.05 -12.47 11.29
C ILE A 84 14.77 -12.63 10.46
N GLU A 85 13.63 -12.83 11.12
CA GLU A 85 12.34 -12.99 10.43
C GLU A 85 11.90 -11.70 9.73
N ALA A 86 12.07 -10.54 10.38
CA ALA A 86 11.80 -9.24 9.76
C ALA A 86 12.65 -9.00 8.51
N MET A 87 13.94 -9.38 8.55
CA MET A 87 14.85 -9.26 7.41
C MET A 87 14.47 -10.20 6.26
N LYS A 88 13.97 -11.41 6.54
CA LYS A 88 13.43 -12.30 5.50
C LYS A 88 12.20 -11.71 4.82
N LYS A 89 11.28 -11.13 5.59
CA LYS A 89 10.08 -10.48 5.03
C LYS A 89 10.44 -9.26 4.19
N LYS A 90 11.38 -8.42 4.68
CA LYS A 90 11.96 -7.30 3.91
C LYS A 90 12.50 -7.78 2.56
N GLU A 91 13.34 -8.81 2.57
CA GLU A 91 13.99 -9.33 1.37
C GLU A 91 13.00 -9.96 0.40
N ARG A 92 12.02 -10.71 0.91
CA ARG A 92 10.94 -11.30 0.10
C ARG A 92 10.18 -10.20 -0.64
N PHE A 93 9.75 -9.15 0.06
CA PHE A 93 9.05 -8.04 -0.56
C PHE A 93 9.95 -7.27 -1.56
N ALA A 94 11.22 -7.00 -1.20
CA ALA A 94 12.16 -6.32 -2.10
C ALA A 94 12.31 -7.03 -3.45
N LYS A 95 12.31 -8.37 -3.46
CA LYS A 95 12.33 -9.16 -4.70
C LYS A 95 11.05 -8.99 -5.52
N ARG A 96 9.89 -8.94 -4.88
CA ARG A 96 8.60 -8.71 -5.57
C ARG A 96 8.56 -7.32 -6.20
N LEU A 97 9.00 -6.31 -5.46
CA LEU A 97 9.13 -4.93 -5.94
C LEU A 97 10.05 -4.86 -7.17
N GLU A 98 11.22 -5.51 -7.12
CA GLU A 98 12.18 -5.52 -8.22
C GLU A 98 11.64 -6.21 -9.48
N LEU A 99 10.85 -7.27 -9.32
CA LEU A 99 10.21 -7.98 -10.44
C LEU A 99 9.12 -7.14 -11.11
N ASN A 100 8.34 -6.41 -10.32
CA ASN A 100 7.16 -5.70 -10.80
C ASN A 100 7.40 -4.23 -11.14
N LYS A 101 8.58 -3.67 -10.82
CA LYS A 101 8.87 -2.24 -11.08
C LYS A 101 8.80 -1.86 -12.56
N PHE A 102 8.83 -2.81 -13.49
CA PHE A 102 8.73 -2.50 -14.92
C PHE A 102 7.28 -2.26 -15.39
N TYR A 103 6.30 -2.27 -14.49
CA TYR A 103 4.90 -1.95 -14.79
C TYR A 103 4.54 -0.63 -14.14
N GLU A 104 4.02 0.34 -14.93
CA GLU A 104 3.68 1.68 -14.44
C GLU A 104 2.66 1.59 -13.29
N SER A 105 1.66 0.72 -13.45
CA SER A 105 0.60 0.56 -12.47
C SER A 105 1.12 -0.05 -11.17
N ALA A 106 2.03 -1.02 -11.24
CA ALA A 106 2.68 -1.58 -10.05
C ALA A 106 3.47 -0.50 -9.28
N GLN A 107 4.22 0.36 -9.99
CA GLN A 107 4.95 1.44 -9.34
C GLN A 107 4.03 2.43 -8.62
N TRP A 108 2.90 2.77 -9.23
CA TRP A 108 1.89 3.62 -8.60
C TRP A 108 1.25 2.96 -7.38
N ILE A 109 1.00 1.66 -7.45
CA ILE A 109 0.43 0.89 -6.35
C ILE A 109 1.41 0.88 -5.17
N ASP A 110 2.65 0.43 -5.40
CA ASP A 110 3.67 0.36 -4.35
C ASP A 110 3.92 1.75 -3.73
N SER A 111 4.01 2.82 -4.54
CA SER A 111 4.16 4.19 -4.04
C SER A 111 2.99 4.62 -3.13
N GLN A 112 1.76 4.29 -3.50
CA GLN A 112 0.58 4.61 -2.69
C GLN A 112 0.53 3.79 -1.38
N LEU A 113 0.92 2.52 -1.43
CA LEU A 113 1.00 1.66 -0.25
C LEU A 113 2.09 2.14 0.71
N PHE A 114 3.28 2.47 0.21
CA PHE A 114 4.33 3.06 1.03
C PHE A 114 3.92 4.37 1.69
N ALA A 115 3.23 5.25 0.96
CA ALA A 115 2.71 6.51 1.51
C ALA A 115 1.75 6.26 2.68
N LYS A 116 0.82 5.32 2.50
CA LYS A 116 -0.16 4.96 3.54
C LYS A 116 0.51 4.31 4.75
N ILE A 117 1.45 3.38 4.53
CA ILE A 117 2.22 2.74 5.59
C ILE A 117 2.98 3.80 6.39
N LYS A 118 3.73 4.66 5.71
CA LYS A 118 4.52 5.71 6.36
C LYS A 118 3.65 6.65 7.17
N MET A 119 2.58 7.19 6.57
CA MET A 119 1.65 8.09 7.24
C MET A 119 1.04 7.45 8.49
N ASN A 120 0.55 6.21 8.39
CA ASN A 120 -0.07 5.52 9.52
C ASN A 120 0.96 5.18 10.60
N PHE A 121 2.16 4.74 10.22
CA PHE A 121 3.24 4.47 11.17
C PHE A 121 3.62 5.73 11.94
N GLU A 122 3.84 6.85 11.27
CA GLU A 122 4.19 8.13 11.89
C GLU A 122 3.07 8.67 12.80
N THR A 123 1.82 8.42 12.42
CA THR A 123 0.65 8.90 13.19
C THR A 123 0.40 8.08 14.44
N PHE A 124 0.54 6.75 14.37
CA PHE A 124 0.06 5.85 15.43
C PHE A 124 1.18 5.07 16.15
N VAL A 125 2.24 4.69 15.43
CA VAL A 125 3.31 3.83 15.97
C VAL A 125 4.47 4.66 16.51
N LEU A 126 4.91 5.69 15.76
CA LEU A 126 6.00 6.56 16.16
C LEU A 126 5.78 7.26 17.52
N PRO A 127 4.56 7.76 17.87
CA PRO A 127 4.33 8.31 19.19
C PRO A 127 4.52 7.30 20.32
N LEU A 128 4.15 6.03 20.11
CA LEU A 128 4.36 4.97 21.10
C LEU A 128 5.85 4.68 21.31
N ILE A 129 6.63 4.65 20.22
CA ILE A 129 8.09 4.53 20.26
C ILE A 129 8.69 5.70 21.03
N ASN A 130 8.29 6.94 20.72
CA ASN A 130 8.80 8.15 21.38
C ASN A 130 8.45 8.19 22.87
N ASN A 131 7.34 7.58 23.27
CA ASN A 131 6.92 7.44 24.66
C ASN A 131 7.53 6.21 25.38
N ASN A 132 8.46 5.49 24.74
CA ASN A 132 9.06 4.25 25.26
C ASN A 132 8.02 3.20 25.69
N SER A 133 6.92 3.10 24.93
CA SER A 133 5.86 2.10 25.20
C SER A 133 6.41 0.69 25.04
N ALA A 134 5.74 -0.30 25.65
CA ALA A 134 6.23 -1.67 25.57
C ALA A 134 6.13 -2.22 24.13
N LYS A 135 7.11 -3.03 23.71
CA LYS A 135 7.15 -3.60 22.34
C LYS A 135 5.82 -4.23 21.92
N HIS A 136 5.16 -4.97 22.81
CA HIS A 136 3.90 -5.63 22.48
C HIS A 136 2.76 -4.65 22.17
N GLU A 137 2.75 -3.47 22.78
CA GLU A 137 1.80 -2.39 22.49
C GLU A 137 2.10 -1.76 21.13
N ILE A 138 3.37 -1.48 20.85
CA ILE A 138 3.85 -0.98 19.54
C ILE A 138 3.45 -1.96 18.43
N MET A 139 3.68 -3.26 18.62
CA MET A 139 3.35 -4.28 17.63
C MET A 139 1.84 -4.43 17.44
N ARG A 140 1.05 -4.34 18.52
CA ARG A 140 -0.41 -4.34 18.42
C ARG A 140 -0.92 -3.14 17.62
N GLU A 141 -0.39 -1.95 17.89
CA GLU A 141 -0.79 -0.73 17.18
C GLU A 141 -0.36 -0.78 15.71
N LEU A 142 0.84 -1.30 15.42
CA LEU A 142 1.32 -1.53 14.06
C LEU A 142 0.36 -2.42 13.28
N VAL A 143 -0.11 -3.52 13.87
CA VAL A 143 -1.06 -4.42 13.21
C VAL A 143 -2.38 -3.70 12.95
N LEU A 144 -3.00 -3.14 13.99
CA LEU A 144 -4.35 -2.57 13.92
C LEU A 144 -4.43 -1.29 13.07
N LYS A 145 -3.35 -0.49 13.04
CA LYS A 145 -3.35 0.83 12.40
C LYS A 145 -2.56 0.90 11.11
N VAL A 146 -1.65 -0.03 10.86
CA VAL A 146 -0.81 -0.01 9.66
C VAL A 146 -1.07 -1.24 8.79
N VAL A 147 -0.92 -2.45 9.34
CA VAL A 147 -1.00 -3.67 8.53
C VAL A 147 -2.42 -3.96 8.06
N GLU A 148 -3.39 -4.05 8.98
CA GLU A 148 -4.79 -4.34 8.65
C GLU A 148 -5.38 -3.28 7.71
N PRO A 149 -5.25 -1.96 7.97
CA PRO A 149 -5.86 -0.97 7.08
C PRO A 149 -5.24 -0.89 5.68
N VAL A 150 -4.00 -1.36 5.51
CA VAL A 150 -3.34 -1.45 4.20
C VAL A 150 -3.79 -2.73 3.49
N LEU A 151 -3.87 -3.85 4.21
CA LEU A 151 -4.37 -5.10 3.67
C LEU A 151 -5.84 -4.99 3.24
N ASP A 152 -6.70 -4.39 4.07
CA ASP A 152 -8.11 -4.15 3.74
C ASP A 152 -8.26 -3.27 2.50
N LEU A 153 -7.40 -2.25 2.36
CA LEU A 153 -7.40 -1.40 1.19
C LEU A 153 -7.06 -2.19 -0.08
N ILE A 154 -6.06 -3.08 -0.03
CA ILE A 154 -5.69 -3.92 -1.17
C ILE A 154 -6.78 -4.95 -1.48
N ASN A 155 -7.36 -5.59 -0.46
CA ASN A 155 -8.43 -6.56 -0.66
C ASN A 155 -9.68 -5.93 -1.28
N LEU A 156 -9.98 -4.68 -0.91
CA LEU A 156 -11.12 -3.95 -1.45
C LEU A 156 -10.86 -3.43 -2.88
N GLU A 157 -9.70 -2.80 -3.10
CA GLU A 157 -9.41 -2.07 -4.35
C GLU A 157 -8.78 -2.98 -5.41
N GLY A 158 -8.06 -4.01 -4.98
CA GLY A 158 -7.40 -5.01 -5.78
C GLY A 158 -8.06 -6.39 -5.66
N GLU A 159 -9.38 -6.46 -5.49
CA GLU A 159 -10.13 -7.73 -5.34
C GLU A 159 -9.77 -8.76 -6.43
N ASN A 160 -9.48 -8.30 -7.65
CA ASN A 160 -9.11 -9.12 -8.81
C ASN A 160 -7.61 -9.02 -9.17
N ASP A 161 -6.75 -8.61 -8.23
CA ASP A 161 -5.30 -8.53 -8.45
C ASP A 161 -4.66 -9.91 -8.29
N GLU A 162 -4.30 -10.51 -9.42
CA GLU A 162 -3.54 -11.77 -9.45
C GLU A 162 -2.03 -11.54 -9.61
N VAL A 163 -1.62 -10.30 -9.90
CA VAL A 163 -0.23 -9.94 -10.22
C VAL A 163 0.55 -9.63 -8.95
N LEU A 164 0.15 -8.61 -8.19
CA LEU A 164 0.85 -8.24 -6.96
C LEU A 164 0.37 -9.09 -5.80
N ASN A 165 -0.91 -9.44 -5.71
CA ASN A 165 -1.49 -10.39 -4.75
C ASN A 165 -0.77 -10.34 -3.38
N TYR A 166 -0.73 -9.13 -2.81
CA TYR A 166 -0.02 -8.87 -1.57
C TYR A 166 -0.87 -9.34 -0.39
N ASN A 167 -0.23 -10.04 0.55
CA ASN A 167 -0.85 -10.48 1.79
C ASN A 167 -0.19 -9.78 2.99
N ALA A 168 -0.64 -10.11 4.21
CA ALA A 168 -0.12 -9.52 5.44
C ALA A 168 1.42 -9.59 5.58
N ASP A 169 2.06 -10.68 5.14
CA ASP A 169 3.51 -10.82 5.18
C ASP A 169 4.22 -9.83 4.25
N ASP A 170 3.62 -9.52 3.11
CA ASP A 170 4.14 -8.51 2.19
C ASP A 170 4.02 -7.12 2.77
N ILE A 171 2.93 -6.82 3.51
CA ILE A 171 2.77 -5.53 4.18
C ILE A 171 3.78 -5.37 5.31
N PHE A 172 4.04 -6.42 6.10
CA PHE A 172 5.17 -6.43 7.02
C PHE A 172 6.51 -6.26 6.28
N GLY A 173 6.67 -6.93 5.14
CA GLY A 173 7.83 -6.75 4.26
C GLY A 173 8.03 -5.30 3.82
N MET A 174 6.97 -4.59 3.46
CA MET A 174 6.98 -3.17 3.12
C MET A 174 7.39 -2.29 4.31
N VAL A 175 6.87 -2.56 5.52
CA VAL A 175 7.28 -1.84 6.75
C VAL A 175 8.78 -2.01 6.99
N TYR A 176 9.30 -3.24 6.91
CA TYR A 176 10.72 -3.49 7.13
C TYR A 176 11.58 -2.98 5.96
N TYR A 177 11.06 -2.96 4.74
CA TYR A 177 11.70 -2.31 3.60
C TYR A 177 11.89 -0.82 3.86
N LEU A 178 10.84 -0.09 4.23
CA LEU A 178 10.92 1.33 4.57
C LEU A 178 11.82 1.60 5.78
N THR A 179 11.87 0.68 6.74
CA THR A 179 12.84 0.74 7.85
C THR A 179 14.28 0.68 7.33
N GLY A 180 14.56 -0.22 6.37
CA GLY A 180 15.88 -0.37 5.74
C GLY A 180 16.27 0.78 4.81
N GLN A 181 15.30 1.46 4.21
CA GLN A 181 15.49 2.70 3.45
C GLN A 181 15.54 3.96 4.33
N CYS A 182 15.48 3.79 5.66
CA CYS A 182 15.49 4.87 6.64
C CYS A 182 14.27 5.82 6.60
N HIS A 183 13.15 5.40 6.01
CA HIS A 183 11.89 6.13 6.11
C HIS A 183 11.14 5.89 7.43
N LEU A 184 11.41 4.77 8.11
CA LEU A 184 10.83 4.43 9.42
C LEU A 184 11.92 4.23 10.46
N ASN A 185 11.68 4.77 11.66
CA ASN A 185 12.56 4.65 12.81
C ASN A 185 11.85 3.94 13.95
N TRP A 186 12.58 3.04 14.62
CA TRP A 186 12.08 2.21 15.73
C TRP A 186 12.59 2.65 17.10
N LYS A 187 13.26 3.81 17.11
CA LYS A 187 13.77 4.52 18.28
C LYS A 187 13.89 6.00 17.91
N ASN A 188 13.79 6.88 18.89
CA ASN A 188 14.08 8.29 18.69
C ASN A 188 15.61 8.45 18.54
N TYR A 189 16.06 8.83 17.35
CA TYR A 189 17.46 9.11 17.05
C TYR A 189 17.78 10.62 17.04
N ASP A 190 16.76 11.48 17.10
CA ASP A 190 16.89 12.95 17.07
C ASP A 190 17.23 13.56 18.45
N SER A 191 17.55 12.70 19.41
CA SER A 191 17.85 13.07 20.81
C SER A 191 19.32 12.82 21.20
N ILE A 192 20.22 12.72 20.22
CA ILE A 192 21.67 12.58 20.40
C ILE A 192 22.38 13.84 19.93
#